data_AF-A0A2A4VIU7-F1
#
_entry.id   AF-A0A2A4VIU7-F1
#
_cell.length_a   1.000
_cell.length_b   1.000
_cell.length_c   1.000
_cell.angle_alpha   90.00
_cell.angle_beta   90.00
_cell.angle_gamma   90.00
#
_symmetry.space_group_name_H-M   'P 1'
#
loop_
_entity.id
_entity.type
_entity.pdbx_description
1 polymer ?
#
loop_
_entity_poly.entity_id
_entity_poly.type
_entity_poly.pdbx_seq_one_letter_code
_entity_poly.pdbx_strand_id
1 'polypeptide(L)'
;MTSNVINLPTYGKAISLDDQGVYFILNESTSTVQSVFQLAYDDEWYLYQLEKTSVEDEARWAIMAEGEDFSLMSMPTAELTRYFSRPEYAEPRGAWQVIRNGKYGFGKFTPVDQNEPVSHAILLFSDNEMLEPVRIHKANEETLKNAEQVAMDKEVALT
;
A
#
# COMPACT_ATOMS: atom_id res chain seq x y z
N MET A 1 41.69 -8.52 6.81
CA MET A 1 40.56 -7.59 6.61
C MET A 1 39.59 -8.27 5.66
N THR A 2 38.61 -8.99 6.19
CA THR A 2 37.55 -9.63 5.40
C THR A 2 36.64 -8.54 4.86
N SER A 3 36.71 -8.28 3.55
CA SER A 3 35.70 -7.46 2.87
C SER A 3 34.38 -8.22 2.93
N ASN A 4 33.52 -7.85 3.89
CA ASN A 4 32.12 -8.23 3.85
C ASN A 4 31.49 -7.52 2.67
N VAL A 5 31.53 -8.17 1.51
CA VAL A 5 30.73 -7.78 0.35
C VAL A 5 29.29 -8.06 0.73
N ILE A 6 28.62 -7.03 1.25
CA ILE A 6 27.17 -7.07 1.45
C ILE A 6 26.57 -7.02 0.05
N ASN A 7 26.17 -8.19 -0.46
CA ASN A 7 25.30 -8.27 -1.63
C ASN A 7 23.96 -7.64 -1.25
N LEU A 8 23.86 -6.33 -1.45
CA LEU A 8 22.60 -5.61 -1.36
C LEU A 8 21.70 -6.16 -2.46
N PRO A 9 20.45 -6.56 -2.16
CA PRO A 9 19.51 -6.89 -3.21
C PRO A 9 19.35 -5.63 -4.07
N THR A 10 19.86 -5.70 -5.31
CA THR A 10 19.77 -4.60 -6.29
C THR A 10 18.31 -4.31 -6.67
N TYR A 11 17.38 -5.20 -6.29
CA TYR A 11 15.96 -5.15 -6.59
C TYR A 11 15.15 -5.56 -5.35
N GLY A 12 14.10 -4.79 -5.03
CA GLY A 12 13.18 -5.14 -3.94
C GLY A 12 12.44 -6.44 -4.24
N LYS A 13 11.94 -7.14 -3.22
CA LYS A 13 11.12 -8.34 -3.42
C LYS A 13 9.91 -7.99 -4.28
N ALA A 14 9.70 -8.77 -5.34
CA ALA A 14 8.56 -8.59 -6.23
C ALA A 14 7.23 -8.57 -5.45
N ILE A 15 6.26 -7.84 -6.00
CA ILE A 15 4.88 -7.93 -5.57
C ILE A 15 4.33 -9.27 -6.07
N SER A 16 3.69 -10.01 -5.18
CA SER A 16 3.34 -11.43 -5.31
C SER A 16 1.97 -11.68 -4.68
N LEU A 17 1.41 -12.88 -4.86
CA LEU A 17 0.11 -13.23 -4.30
C LEU A 17 0.05 -13.08 -2.77
N ASP A 18 1.17 -13.22 -2.07
CA ASP A 18 1.27 -12.98 -0.62
C ASP A 18 1.05 -11.52 -0.23
N ASP A 19 1.13 -10.58 -1.19
CA ASP A 19 0.85 -9.17 -0.98
C ASP A 19 -0.64 -8.85 -1.18
N GLN A 20 -1.48 -9.79 -1.63
CA GLN A 20 -2.94 -9.59 -1.63
C GLN A 20 -3.45 -9.34 -0.21
N GLY A 21 -4.48 -8.50 -0.10
CA GLY A 21 -5.21 -8.30 1.14
C GLY A 21 -5.66 -6.87 1.37
N VAL A 22 -6.12 -6.64 2.60
CA VAL A 22 -6.64 -5.34 3.06
C VAL A 22 -5.51 -4.56 3.73
N TYR A 23 -5.44 -3.27 3.40
CA TYR A 23 -4.48 -2.32 3.92
C TYR A 23 -5.21 -1.11 4.49
N PHE A 24 -4.58 -0.39 5.43
CA PHE A 24 -5.18 0.81 6.00
C PHE A 24 -4.13 1.88 6.30
N ILE A 25 -4.59 3.14 6.31
CA ILE A 25 -3.86 4.28 6.85
C ILE A 25 -4.32 4.48 8.28
N LEU A 26 -3.37 4.54 9.21
CA LEU A 26 -3.61 4.90 10.59
C LEU A 26 -3.37 6.41 10.78
N ASN A 27 -4.30 7.11 11.41
CA ASN A 27 -4.01 8.41 11.98
C ASN A 27 -3.24 8.20 13.29
N GLU A 28 -1.95 8.50 13.31
CA GLU A 28 -1.10 8.30 14.49
C GLU A 28 -1.56 9.12 15.71
N SER A 29 -2.21 10.27 15.50
CA SER A 29 -2.65 11.16 16.58
C SER A 29 -3.87 10.61 17.32
N THR A 30 -4.76 9.93 16.61
CA THR A 30 -6.04 9.43 17.16
C THR A 30 -6.09 7.91 17.25
N SER A 31 -5.10 7.20 16.68
CA SER A 31 -5.10 5.76 16.49
C SER A 31 -6.32 5.23 15.75
N THR A 32 -6.96 6.07 14.91
CA THR A 32 -8.13 5.69 14.12
C THR A 32 -7.74 5.37 12.68
N VAL A 33 -8.43 4.41 12.07
CA VAL A 33 -8.32 4.13 10.64
C VAL A 33 -8.89 5.30 9.84
N GLN A 34 -8.06 5.89 8.97
CA GLN A 34 -8.46 7.00 8.10
C GLN A 34 -9.03 6.50 6.76
N SER A 35 -8.41 5.48 6.18
CA SER A 35 -8.80 4.92 4.88
C SER A 35 -8.40 3.45 4.82
N VAL A 36 -9.19 2.69 4.08
CA VAL A 36 -9.00 1.25 3.87
C VAL A 36 -8.89 0.97 2.38
N PHE A 37 -7.93 0.14 2.01
CA PHE A 37 -7.62 -0.25 0.65
C PHE A 37 -7.60 -1.77 0.53
N GLN A 38 -7.83 -2.28 -0.67
CA GLN A 38 -7.67 -3.70 -0.97
C GLN A 38 -6.78 -3.83 -2.21
N LEU A 39 -5.73 -4.64 -2.08
CA LEU A 39 -4.95 -5.11 -3.23
C LEU A 39 -5.45 -6.52 -3.57
N ALA A 40 -5.98 -6.69 -4.78
CA ALA A 40 -6.51 -7.96 -5.26
C ALA A 40 -5.87 -8.35 -6.60
N TYR A 41 -5.80 -9.65 -6.86
CA TYR A 41 -5.32 -10.20 -8.12
C TYR A 41 -6.41 -11.05 -8.75
N ASP A 42 -6.79 -10.73 -9.97
CA ASP A 42 -7.74 -11.47 -10.82
C ASP A 42 -7.24 -11.39 -12.27
N ASP A 43 -6.35 -12.32 -12.64
CA ASP A 43 -5.46 -12.29 -13.82
C ASP A 43 -4.47 -11.09 -13.89
N GLU A 44 -4.89 -9.92 -13.40
CA GLU A 44 -4.12 -8.69 -13.24
C GLU A 44 -4.28 -8.15 -11.81
N TRP A 45 -3.44 -7.17 -11.45
CA TRP A 45 -3.53 -6.51 -10.16
C TRP A 45 -4.52 -5.34 -10.20
N TYR A 46 -5.35 -5.23 -9.16
CA TYR A 46 -6.30 -4.13 -8.98
C TYR A 46 -6.19 -3.54 -7.58
N LEU A 47 -6.44 -2.23 -7.49
CA LEU A 47 -6.45 -1.49 -6.24
C LEU A 47 -7.86 -0.94 -6.00
N TYR A 48 -8.39 -1.19 -4.82
CA TYR A 48 -9.68 -0.68 -4.39
C TYR A 48 -9.54 0.18 -3.14
N GLN A 49 -10.46 1.13 -2.98
CA GLN A 49 -10.65 1.89 -1.75
C GLN A 49 -12.05 1.62 -1.21
N LEU A 50 -12.16 1.44 0.10
CA LEU A 50 -13.45 1.36 0.77
C LEU A 50 -14.05 2.77 0.89
N GLU A 51 -15.18 2.99 0.24
CA GLU A 51 -15.92 4.24 0.25
C GLU A 51 -17.23 4.08 1.00
N LYS A 52 -17.58 5.09 1.81
CA LYS A 52 -18.94 5.19 2.36
C LYS A 52 -19.92 5.55 1.27
N THR A 53 -21.10 4.97 1.29
CA THR A 53 -22.18 5.34 0.38
C THR A 53 -23.04 6.45 0.99
N SER A 54 -24.06 6.90 0.26
CA SER A 54 -25.08 7.82 0.77
C SER A 54 -26.05 7.16 1.76
N VAL A 55 -26.04 5.83 1.86
CA VAL A 55 -26.84 5.06 2.80
C VAL A 55 -26.04 4.89 4.09
N GLU A 56 -26.71 5.14 5.22
CA GLU A 56 -26.12 4.96 6.54
C GLU A 56 -25.69 3.50 6.73
N ASP A 57 -24.50 3.29 7.27
CA ASP A 57 -23.87 1.98 7.51
C ASP A 57 -23.57 1.11 6.28
N GLU A 58 -23.68 1.64 5.06
CA GLU A 58 -23.28 0.94 3.84
C GLU A 58 -21.95 1.49 3.29
N ALA A 59 -21.01 0.57 3.05
CA ALA A 59 -19.73 0.84 2.40
C ALA A 59 -19.53 -0.08 1.19
N ARG A 60 -18.84 0.43 0.18
CA ARG A 60 -18.53 -0.32 -1.05
C ARG A 60 -17.05 -0.22 -1.40
N TRP A 61 -16.53 -1.25 -2.05
CA TRP A 61 -15.23 -1.17 -2.70
C TRP A 61 -15.35 -0.43 -4.03
N ALA A 62 -14.63 0.68 -4.15
CA ALA A 62 -14.49 1.43 -5.39
C ALA A 62 -13.11 1.17 -5.98
N ILE A 63 -13.05 0.85 -7.28
CA ILE A 63 -11.78 0.68 -7.98
C ILE A 63 -11.05 2.02 -8.09
N MET A 64 -9.76 2.04 -7.77
CA MET A 64 -8.92 3.22 -7.84
C MET A 64 -8.31 3.35 -9.23
N ALA A 65 -9.00 4.04 -10.13
CA ALA A 65 -8.59 4.22 -11.52
C ALA A 65 -9.04 5.58 -12.08
N GLU A 66 -8.48 5.95 -13.24
CA GLU A 66 -8.93 7.09 -14.03
C GLU A 66 -9.33 6.60 -15.43
N GLY A 67 -10.60 6.79 -15.80
CA GLY A 67 -11.14 6.28 -17.06
C GLY A 67 -11.15 4.75 -17.10
N GLU A 68 -10.53 4.18 -18.13
CA GLU A 68 -10.48 2.73 -18.38
C GLU A 68 -9.17 2.06 -17.90
N ASP A 69 -8.28 2.81 -17.25
CA ASP A 69 -6.97 2.34 -16.81
C ASP A 69 -7.03 1.68 -15.43
N PHE A 70 -7.67 0.51 -15.37
CA PHE A 70 -8.00 -0.19 -14.13
C PHE A 70 -6.84 -1.00 -13.54
N SER A 71 -6.11 -1.71 -14.39
CA SER A 71 -5.08 -2.67 -14.02
C SER A 71 -3.78 -1.99 -13.58
N LEU A 72 -3.12 -2.54 -12.57
CA LEU A 72 -1.82 -2.06 -12.12
C LEU A 72 -0.69 -2.80 -12.86
N MET A 73 0.21 -2.03 -13.47
CA MET A 73 1.36 -2.55 -14.20
C MET A 73 2.66 -2.24 -13.46
N SER A 74 3.63 -3.16 -13.52
CA SER A 74 4.94 -2.95 -12.89
C SER A 74 5.64 -1.70 -13.43
N MET A 75 6.07 -0.84 -12.51
CA MET A 75 6.83 0.35 -12.84
C MET A 75 8.27 -0.04 -13.25
N PRO A 76 8.78 0.46 -14.39
CA PRO A 76 10.17 0.22 -14.79
C PRO A 76 11.18 0.73 -13.76
N THR A 77 12.31 0.04 -13.62
CA THR A 77 13.39 0.43 -12.68
C THR A 77 13.91 1.85 -12.89
N ALA A 78 13.93 2.34 -14.14
CA ALA A 78 14.36 3.70 -14.44
C ALA A 78 13.42 4.76 -13.83
N GLU A 79 12.11 4.51 -13.87
CA GLU A 79 11.10 5.39 -13.26
C GLU A 79 11.16 5.32 -11.73
N LEU A 80 11.27 4.11 -11.16
CA LEU A 80 11.48 3.93 -9.73
C LEU A 80 12.69 4.71 -9.23
N THR A 81 13.81 4.63 -9.95
CA THR A 81 15.04 5.35 -9.60
C THR A 81 14.80 6.85 -9.62
N ARG A 82 14.12 7.39 -10.64
CA ARG A 82 13.81 8.82 -10.72
C ARG A 82 13.03 9.34 -9.50
N TYR A 83 12.06 8.58 -9.01
CA TYR A 83 11.22 9.01 -7.88
C TYR A 83 11.89 8.78 -6.52
N PHE A 84 12.56 7.66 -6.33
CA PHE A 84 13.08 7.24 -5.03
C PHE A 84 14.59 7.51 -4.83
N SER A 85 15.30 8.11 -5.80
CA SER A 85 16.69 8.55 -5.60
C SER A 85 16.83 9.90 -4.89
N ARG A 86 15.72 10.52 -4.49
CA ARG A 86 15.73 11.82 -3.83
C ARG A 86 16.22 11.70 -2.38
N PRO A 87 16.92 12.71 -1.82
CA PRO A 87 17.49 12.63 -0.47
C PRO A 87 16.48 12.31 0.63
N GLU A 88 15.23 12.76 0.49
CA GLU A 88 14.13 12.47 1.42
C GLU A 88 13.77 10.98 1.54
N TYR A 89 14.17 10.16 0.56
CA TYR A 89 13.96 8.70 0.55
C TYR A 89 15.26 7.92 0.75
N ALA A 90 16.36 8.60 1.12
CA ALA A 90 17.65 7.93 1.32
C ALA A 90 17.65 6.97 2.52
N GLU A 91 16.75 7.18 3.48
CA GLU A 91 16.55 6.34 4.65
C GLU A 91 15.06 6.02 4.85
N PRO A 92 14.69 4.78 5.21
CA PRO A 92 15.56 3.62 5.41
C PRO A 92 16.16 3.11 4.09
N ARG A 93 17.37 2.52 4.16
CA ARG A 93 18.00 1.88 2.99
C ARG A 93 17.26 0.62 2.57
N GLY A 94 16.92 0.54 1.30
CA GLY A 94 16.22 -0.61 0.73
C GLY A 94 15.92 -0.45 -0.74
N ALA A 95 14.98 -1.25 -1.23
CA ALA A 95 14.56 -1.22 -2.61
C ALA A 95 13.04 -1.27 -2.72
N TRP A 96 12.52 -0.42 -3.60
CA TRP A 96 11.10 -0.33 -3.92
C TRP A 96 10.74 -1.22 -5.10
N GLN A 97 9.56 -1.81 -5.02
CA GLN A 97 8.81 -2.35 -6.15
C GLN A 97 7.47 -1.62 -6.19
N VAL A 98 7.03 -1.24 -7.39
CA VAL A 98 5.76 -0.53 -7.57
C VAL A 98 4.99 -1.15 -8.73
N ILE A 99 3.70 -1.34 -8.52
CA ILE A 99 2.71 -1.54 -9.58
C ILE A 99 1.78 -0.33 -9.59
N ARG A 100 1.40 0.17 -10.77
CA ARG A 100 0.54 1.35 -10.89
C ARG A 100 -0.31 1.35 -12.15
N ASN A 101 -1.41 2.07 -12.10
CA ASN A 101 -2.06 2.64 -13.29
C ASN A 101 -1.63 4.11 -13.44
N GLY A 102 -2.31 4.86 -14.31
CA GLY A 102 -2.00 6.25 -14.63
C GLY A 102 -1.98 7.17 -13.40
N LYS A 103 -2.85 6.90 -12.41
CA LYS A 103 -3.10 7.79 -11.27
C LYS A 103 -2.71 7.21 -9.91
N TYR A 104 -2.83 5.91 -9.72
CA TYR A 104 -2.66 5.25 -8.43
C TYR A 104 -1.64 4.12 -8.52
N GLY A 105 -0.87 3.92 -7.45
CA GLY A 105 0.07 2.82 -7.35
C GLY A 105 0.14 2.22 -5.96
N PHE A 106 0.61 0.98 -5.93
CA PHE A 106 0.93 0.24 -4.72
C PHE A 106 2.44 -0.02 -4.68
N GLY A 107 3.08 0.43 -3.61
CA GLY A 107 4.51 0.28 -3.38
C GLY A 107 4.81 -0.74 -2.28
N LYS A 108 5.80 -1.60 -2.55
CA LYS A 108 6.39 -2.53 -1.59
C LYS A 108 7.86 -2.18 -1.40
N PHE A 109 8.22 -1.84 -0.17
CA PHE A 109 9.58 -1.52 0.22
C PHE A 109 10.22 -2.69 0.95
N THR A 110 11.33 -3.18 0.42
CA THR A 110 12.16 -4.21 1.07
C THR A 110 13.40 -3.55 1.67
N PRO A 111 13.55 -3.51 3.01
CA PRO A 111 14.74 -2.97 3.66
C PRO A 111 15.98 -3.81 3.37
N VAL A 112 17.15 -3.19 3.45
CA VAL A 112 18.46 -3.87 3.37
C VAL A 112 18.70 -4.73 4.61
N ASP A 113 18.35 -4.21 5.79
CA ASP A 113 18.40 -4.98 7.03
C ASP A 113 17.26 -5.99 7.04
N GLN A 114 17.61 -7.27 7.11
CA GLN A 114 16.64 -8.36 7.10
C GLN A 114 15.82 -8.45 8.39
N ASN A 115 16.25 -7.77 9.46
CA ASN A 115 15.48 -7.66 10.70
C ASN A 115 14.38 -6.59 10.62
N GLU A 116 14.46 -5.68 9.65
CA GLU A 116 13.43 -4.68 9.44
C GLU A 116 12.27 -5.27 8.62
N PRO A 117 11.01 -4.95 8.98
CA PRO A 117 9.86 -5.45 8.27
C PRO A 117 9.69 -4.79 6.90
N VAL A 118 9.16 -5.55 5.94
CA VAL A 118 8.68 -5.01 4.66
C VAL A 118 7.60 -3.95 4.95
N SER A 119 7.72 -2.81 4.27
CA SER A 119 6.75 -1.70 4.37
C SER A 119 5.99 -1.52 3.08
N HIS A 120 4.80 -0.92 3.16
CA HIS A 120 3.93 -0.72 2.01
C HIS A 120 3.49 0.74 1.94
N ALA A 121 3.18 1.21 0.73
CA ALA A 121 2.67 2.56 0.51
C ALA A 121 1.64 2.61 -0.62
N ILE A 122 0.71 3.56 -0.53
CA ILE A 122 -0.08 4.04 -1.66
C ILE A 122 0.65 5.21 -2.30
N LEU A 123 0.64 5.22 -3.63
CA LEU A 123 1.26 6.25 -4.46
C LEU A 123 0.16 6.93 -5.28
N LEU A 124 0.22 8.26 -5.34
CA LEU A 124 -0.65 9.06 -6.18
C LEU A 124 0.21 9.80 -7.19
N PHE A 125 -0.23 9.81 -8.44
CA PHE A 125 0.45 10.45 -9.55
C PHE A 125 -0.42 11.57 -10.11
N SER A 126 0.19 12.73 -10.35
CA SER A 126 -0.42 13.90 -10.98
C SER A 126 0.53 14.43 -12.04
N ASP A 127 0.06 14.64 -13.27
CA ASP A 127 0.88 15.14 -14.39
C ASP A 127 2.21 14.37 -14.59
N ASN A 128 2.17 13.04 -14.42
CA ASN A 128 3.33 12.15 -14.44
C ASN A 128 4.40 12.44 -13.36
N GLU A 129 4.06 13.15 -12.30
CA GLU A 129 4.89 13.29 -11.11
C GLU A 129 4.25 12.51 -9.95
N MET A 130 5.10 11.86 -9.15
CA MET A 130 4.68 11.15 -7.95
C MET A 130 4.52 12.16 -6.81
N LEU A 131 3.36 12.16 -6.17
CA LEU A 131 3.15 12.88 -4.92
C LEU A 131 3.81 12.14 -3.76
N GLU A 132 3.76 12.73 -2.56
CA GLU A 132 4.33 12.10 -1.38
C GLU A 132 3.69 10.71 -1.11
N PRO A 133 4.48 9.62 -1.04
CA PRO A 133 3.97 8.30 -0.74
C PRO A 133 3.30 8.25 0.63
N VAL A 134 2.13 7.62 0.70
CA VAL A 134 1.43 7.45 1.97
C VAL A 134 1.65 6.04 2.48
N ARG A 135 2.25 5.92 3.67
CA ARG A 135 2.48 4.62 4.32
C ARG A 135 1.15 3.94 4.64
N ILE A 136 1.08 2.63 4.37
CA ILE A 136 -0.07 1.79 4.71
C ILE A 136 0.37 0.56 5.49
N HIS A 137 -0.56 0.03 6.27
CA HIS A 137 -0.36 -1.15 7.10
C HIS A 137 -1.24 -2.28 6.59
N LYS A 138 -0.65 -3.46 6.39
CA LYS A 138 -1.41 -4.64 6.03
C LYS A 138 -2.22 -5.08 7.24
N ALA A 139 -3.52 -5.28 7.07
CA ALA A 139 -4.35 -5.85 8.12
C ALA A 139 -3.94 -7.31 8.35
N ASN A 140 -3.69 -7.67 9.61
CA ASN A 140 -3.57 -9.06 10.02
C ASN A 140 -4.97 -9.58 10.42
N GLU A 141 -5.13 -10.90 10.54
CA GLU A 141 -6.41 -11.51 10.93
C GLU A 141 -6.97 -10.94 12.25
N GLU A 142 -6.09 -10.58 13.18
CA GLU A 142 -6.44 -9.98 14.47
C GLU A 142 -7.03 -8.56 14.31
N THR A 143 -6.47 -7.76 13.41
CA THR A 143 -6.95 -6.40 13.10
C THR A 143 -8.26 -6.44 12.34
N LEU A 144 -8.44 -7.42 11.44
CA LEU A 144 -9.69 -7.66 10.73
C LEU A 144 -10.81 -8.08 11.71
N LYS A 145 -10.54 -9.04 12.61
CA LYS A 145 -11.51 -9.46 13.65
C LYS A 145 -11.87 -8.32 14.60
N ASN A 146 -10.90 -7.49 15.00
CA ASN A 146 -11.18 -6.34 15.85
C ASN A 146 -12.00 -5.26 15.11
N ALA A 147 -11.79 -5.07 13.81
CA ALA A 147 -12.58 -4.14 13.00
C ALA A 147 -14.03 -4.64 12.82
N GLU A 148 -14.22 -5.95 12.62
CA GLU A 148 -15.55 -6.58 12.59
C GLU A 148 -16.26 -6.47 13.94
N GLN A 149 -15.57 -6.74 15.05
CA GLN A 149 -16.15 -6.62 16.40
C GLN A 149 -16.56 -5.17 16.74
N VAL A 150 -15.73 -4.17 16.38
CA VAL A 150 -16.06 -2.75 16.59
C VAL A 150 -17.22 -2.28 15.70
N ALA A 151 -17.38 -2.85 14.51
CA ALA A 151 -18.54 -2.60 13.66
C ALA A 151 -19.82 -3.21 14.26
N MET A 152 -19.75 -4.41 14.84
CA MET A 152 -20.89 -5.10 15.46
C MET A 152 -21.28 -4.52 16.84
N ASP A 153 -20.32 -4.08 17.66
CA ASP A 153 -20.60 -3.54 19.00
C ASP A 153 -21.32 -2.17 18.94
N LYS A 154 -21.17 -1.43 17.84
CA LYS A 154 -21.95 -0.19 17.60
C LYS A 154 -23.41 -0.46 17.27
N GLU A 155 -23.74 -1.65 16.78
CA GLU A 155 -25.10 -2.06 16.47
C GLU A 155 -25.89 -2.39 17.75
N VAL A 156 -25.22 -2.93 18.78
CA VAL A 156 -25.85 -3.32 20.06
C VAL A 156 -26.09 -2.13 21.00
N ALA A 157 -25.29 -1.07 20.89
CA ALA A 157 -25.44 0.13 21.74
C ALA A 157 -26.62 1.05 21.33
N LEU A 158 -27.33 0.73 20.25
CA LEU A 158 -28.47 1.49 19.71
C LEU A 158 -29.81 0.75 19.79
N THR A 159 -29.85 -0.45 20.39
CA THR A 159 -31.08 -1.20 20.75
C THR A 159 -31.33 -1.20 22.25
#